data_AF-A0A4Y7PP03-F1
#
_entry.id   AF-A0A4Y7PP03-F1
#
_cell.length_a   1.000
_cell.length_b   1.000
_cell.length_c   1.000
_cell.angle_alpha   90.00
_cell.angle_beta   90.00
_cell.angle_gamma   90.00
#
_symmetry.space_group_name_H-M   'P 1'
#
loop_
_entity.id
_entity.type
_entity.pdbx_description
1 polymer ?
#
loop_
_entity_poly.entity_id
_entity_poly.type
_entity_poly.pdbx_seq_one_letter_code
_entity_poly.pdbx_strand_id
1 'polypeptide(L)'
;MAQTADIQQVQPRGRRPRGTGIIEFLHLPVLQQTLGADGAIQSETISVTDTTTKETIKAWLRDYDLPVSGTRAELLARLRDYSNNRAGWVSIFQVKKKRTRGGVSGSGACRPSAKRARAVFGNEEPVEGYQTKKNAQSVEVPKSATEINNSTALVNKFLSLPFSRAGGQPIAGSSSLSGEVETSVNGLEMHAPAGSPIQGENLQPLTPSTSHYLPVVASAEIPNIAVLQASQQPTLPILSASSANVSVNNSELSSVENTHTAIVGDEELHYNPSMVPDVPVVRFAADLGQLFREWHSSERLQVNGRGIPIKYWPEFYKKRKGVKEHAWAAIRNQWTNWKFIAEERDHLGSDEAFWAKWQDSNGTALNYTAILKGLMAEREAANKEAKAKALQFFHEDLNSEDAGNSFKYEKSGQTHLVSIQMTLDPEKRAIQRLYSDWRVAVTVGSTATTAKDGGEVCFGVCTTRVAVAKMGGIPSGFHMSPKDCTA
;
A
#
# COMPACT_ATOMS: atom_id res chain seq x y z
N MET A 1 -55.69 -56.88 31.16
CA MET A 1 -54.77 -55.88 31.74
C MET A 1 -54.02 -55.24 30.58
N ALA A 2 -54.48 -54.08 30.12
CA ALA A 2 -53.89 -53.35 29.00
C ALA A 2 -53.03 -52.21 29.57
N GLN A 3 -51.75 -52.15 29.17
CA GLN A 3 -50.83 -51.09 29.54
C GLN A 3 -51.00 -49.92 28.56
N THR A 4 -51.31 -48.75 29.10
CA THR A 4 -51.40 -47.48 28.37
C THR A 4 -50.02 -46.81 28.43
N ALA A 5 -49.40 -46.61 27.27
CA ALA A 5 -48.15 -45.86 27.13
C ALA A 5 -48.45 -44.36 27.06
N ASP A 6 -47.79 -43.62 27.95
CA ASP A 6 -47.92 -42.17 28.13
C ASP A 6 -46.98 -41.45 27.15
N ILE A 7 -47.54 -40.72 26.18
CA ILE A 7 -46.79 -39.98 25.16
C ILE A 7 -46.56 -38.56 25.68
N GLN A 8 -45.33 -38.28 26.13
CA GLN A 8 -44.91 -36.92 26.48
C GLN A 8 -44.75 -36.06 25.21
N GLN A 9 -45.62 -35.06 25.09
CA GLN A 9 -45.54 -33.99 24.10
C GLN A 9 -44.25 -33.16 24.28
N VAL A 10 -43.36 -33.22 23.29
CA VAL A 10 -42.19 -32.34 23.16
C VAL A 10 -42.65 -30.96 22.69
N GLN A 11 -42.51 -29.93 23.53
CA GLN A 11 -42.80 -28.56 23.12
C GLN A 11 -41.68 -27.98 22.23
N PRO A 12 -42.02 -27.29 21.13
CA PRO A 12 -41.04 -26.65 20.25
C PRO A 12 -40.39 -25.44 20.95
N ARG A 13 -39.05 -25.41 20.95
CA ARG A 13 -38.25 -24.28 21.47
C ARG A 13 -38.41 -23.05 20.56
N GLY A 14 -39.44 -22.25 20.83
CA GLY A 14 -39.59 -20.92 20.24
C GLY A 14 -38.37 -20.04 20.58
N ARG A 15 -37.66 -19.55 19.55
CA ARG A 15 -36.56 -18.58 19.73
C ARG A 15 -37.16 -17.30 20.31
N ARG A 16 -36.92 -17.04 21.60
CA ARG A 16 -37.29 -15.76 22.22
C ARG A 16 -36.63 -14.61 21.45
N PRO A 17 -37.37 -13.54 21.12
CA PRO A 17 -36.78 -12.34 20.55
C PRO A 17 -35.69 -11.83 21.50
N ARG A 18 -34.48 -11.62 20.98
CA ARG A 18 -33.37 -11.06 21.74
C ARG A 18 -33.69 -9.59 21.97
N GLY A 19 -34.40 -9.29 23.05
CA GLY A 19 -34.56 -7.93 23.52
C GLY A 19 -33.19 -7.33 23.76
N THR A 20 -32.93 -6.15 23.22
CA THR A 20 -31.77 -5.32 23.54
C THR A 20 -31.89 -4.83 24.97
N GLY A 21 -31.62 -5.72 25.92
CA GLY A 21 -31.54 -5.38 27.32
C GLY A 21 -30.32 -4.51 27.57
N ILE A 22 -30.52 -3.41 28.29
CA ILE A 22 -29.42 -2.74 28.98
C ILE A 22 -28.95 -3.70 30.07
N ILE A 23 -27.67 -4.08 30.03
CA ILE A 23 -27.08 -4.99 31.01
C ILE A 23 -26.72 -4.20 32.27
N GLU A 24 -26.03 -3.07 32.10
CA GLU A 24 -25.48 -2.27 33.19
C GLU A 24 -25.15 -0.84 32.77
N PHE A 25 -25.08 0.06 33.76
CA PHE A 25 -24.60 1.43 33.61
C PHE A 25 -23.27 1.58 34.36
N LEU A 26 -22.26 2.13 33.69
CA LEU A 26 -20.93 2.38 34.25
C LEU A 26 -20.69 3.88 34.33
N HIS A 27 -20.15 4.36 35.45
CA HIS A 27 -19.77 5.76 35.62
C HIS A 27 -18.28 5.91 35.36
N LEU A 28 -17.90 6.65 34.33
CA LEU A 28 -16.52 6.82 33.90
C LEU A 28 -16.18 8.31 33.83
N PRO A 29 -14.92 8.72 34.05
CA PRO A 29 -14.56 10.13 34.02
C PRO A 29 -14.67 10.68 32.60
N VAL A 30 -15.24 11.88 32.45
CA VAL A 30 -15.31 12.55 31.14
C VAL A 30 -13.90 12.78 30.62
N LEU A 31 -13.60 12.22 29.44
CA LEU A 31 -12.32 12.41 28.79
C LEU A 31 -12.16 13.88 28.37
N GLN A 32 -10.93 14.40 28.43
CA GLN A 32 -10.56 15.76 28.00
C GLN A 32 -11.05 16.92 28.89
N GLN A 33 -11.68 16.65 30.04
CA GLN A 33 -11.95 17.72 31.00
C GLN A 33 -10.66 18.30 31.60
N THR A 34 -10.66 19.58 31.95
CA THR A 34 -9.59 20.22 32.73
C THR A 34 -9.88 20.02 34.21
N LEU A 35 -8.87 19.56 34.97
CA LEU A 35 -9.01 19.42 36.42
C LEU A 35 -9.08 20.82 37.05
N GLY A 36 -10.20 21.13 37.70
CA GLY A 36 -10.37 22.36 38.46
C GLY A 36 -9.46 22.40 39.69
N ALA A 37 -9.30 23.58 40.30
CA ALA A 37 -8.52 23.76 41.53
C ALA A 37 -9.09 22.94 42.72
N ASP A 38 -10.37 22.57 42.65
CA ASP A 38 -11.07 21.70 43.59
C ASP A 38 -10.73 20.21 43.42
N GLY A 39 -10.05 19.84 42.33
CA GLY A 39 -9.74 18.45 42.02
C GLY A 39 -10.97 17.60 41.66
N ALA A 40 -12.12 18.23 41.41
CA ALA A 40 -13.36 17.51 41.11
C ALA A 40 -13.32 16.97 39.68
N ILE A 41 -13.59 15.66 39.54
CA ILE A 41 -13.61 14.96 38.24
C ILE A 41 -15.07 14.69 37.88
N GLN A 42 -15.53 15.25 36.76
CA GLN A 42 -16.85 14.97 36.21
C GLN A 42 -16.90 13.53 35.66
N SER A 43 -18.04 12.86 35.88
CA SER A 43 -18.28 11.50 35.37
C SER A 43 -19.46 11.47 34.40
N GLU A 44 -19.31 10.74 33.30
CA GLU A 44 -20.39 10.37 32.39
C GLU A 44 -20.88 8.95 32.68
N THR A 45 -22.15 8.68 32.36
CA THR A 45 -22.75 7.35 32.50
C THR A 45 -22.81 6.68 31.14
N ILE A 46 -22.12 5.56 30.98
CA ILE A 46 -22.11 4.76 29.76
C ILE A 46 -22.98 3.52 29.96
N SER A 47 -23.94 3.30 29.05
CA SER A 47 -24.80 2.10 29.05
C SER A 47 -24.14 0.96 28.28
N VAL A 48 -23.93 -0.18 28.94
CA VAL A 48 -23.46 -1.41 28.30
C VAL A 48 -24.69 -2.27 27.98
N THR A 49 -24.86 -2.61 26.71
CA THR A 49 -25.96 -3.45 26.21
C THR A 49 -25.42 -4.79 25.72
N ASP A 50 -26.30 -5.77 25.50
CA ASP A 50 -25.93 -7.05 24.89
C ASP A 50 -25.32 -6.89 23.49
N THR A 51 -25.68 -5.80 22.80
CA THR A 51 -25.14 -5.45 21.48
C THR A 51 -23.79 -4.76 21.52
N THR A 52 -23.29 -4.35 22.71
CA THR A 52 -21.97 -3.72 22.81
C THR A 52 -20.89 -4.73 22.41
N THR A 53 -20.24 -4.45 21.27
CA THR A 53 -19.21 -5.32 20.67
C THR A 53 -17.91 -5.27 21.47
N LYS A 54 -17.08 -6.30 21.29
CA LYS A 54 -15.77 -6.40 21.94
C LYS A 54 -14.86 -5.24 21.53
N GLU A 55 -14.98 -4.78 20.28
CA GLU A 55 -14.23 -3.69 19.67
C GLU A 55 -14.56 -2.34 20.33
N THR A 56 -15.83 -2.08 20.62
CA THR A 56 -16.27 -0.87 21.33
C THR A 56 -15.72 -0.83 22.76
N ILE A 57 -15.76 -1.96 23.48
CA ILE A 57 -15.19 -2.06 24.83
C ILE A 57 -13.68 -1.83 24.81
N LYS A 58 -12.97 -2.40 23.83
CA LYS A 58 -11.54 -2.15 23.63
C LYS A 58 -11.25 -0.69 23.30
N ALA A 59 -12.14 0.00 22.57
CA ALA A 59 -11.98 1.42 22.30
C ALA A 59 -12.04 2.23 23.60
N TRP A 60 -13.05 2.00 24.45
CA TRP A 60 -13.15 2.63 25.76
C TRP A 60 -11.93 2.36 26.64
N LEU A 61 -11.48 1.11 26.74
CA LEU A 61 -10.27 0.77 27.52
C LEU A 61 -9.02 1.50 27.00
N ARG A 62 -8.85 1.68 25.68
CA ARG A 62 -7.72 2.46 25.12
C ARG A 62 -7.77 3.92 25.52
N ASP A 63 -8.95 4.51 25.52
CA ASP A 63 -9.11 5.92 25.90
C ASP A 63 -8.73 6.17 27.36
N TYR A 64 -8.96 5.19 28.24
CA TYR A 64 -8.56 5.23 29.66
C TYR A 64 -7.16 4.64 29.95
N ASP A 65 -6.35 4.36 28.91
CA ASP A 65 -5.02 3.73 29.01
C ASP A 65 -5.01 2.38 29.77
N LEU A 66 -6.09 1.62 29.70
CA LEU A 66 -6.24 0.29 30.32
C LEU A 66 -5.86 -0.87 29.36
N PRO A 67 -5.49 -2.05 29.87
CA PRO A 67 -5.15 -3.21 29.03
C PRO A 67 -6.31 -3.72 28.15
N VAL A 68 -6.03 -3.96 26.86
CA VAL A 68 -7.04 -4.28 25.82
C VAL A 68 -7.11 -5.76 25.41
N SER A 69 -6.29 -6.63 25.99
CA SER A 69 -6.25 -8.06 25.71
C SER A 69 -7.27 -8.84 26.53
N GLY A 70 -7.78 -9.98 26.03
CA GLY A 70 -8.68 -10.85 26.81
C GLY A 70 -10.06 -11.10 26.22
N THR A 71 -10.90 -11.81 26.96
CA THR A 71 -12.31 -12.11 26.61
C THR A 71 -13.23 -10.90 26.82
N ARG A 72 -14.44 -10.89 26.23
CA ARG A 72 -15.39 -9.76 26.42
C ARG A 72 -15.72 -9.54 27.91
N ALA A 73 -15.87 -10.63 28.67
CA ALA A 73 -16.15 -10.59 30.10
C ALA A 73 -14.99 -9.96 30.90
N GLU A 74 -13.73 -10.33 30.61
CA GLU A 74 -12.55 -9.71 31.25
C GLU A 74 -12.43 -8.23 30.94
N LEU A 75 -12.72 -7.81 29.71
CA LEU A 75 -12.67 -6.40 29.31
C LEU A 75 -13.73 -5.57 30.04
N LEU A 76 -14.95 -6.11 30.21
CA LEU A 76 -16.00 -5.47 31.02
C LEU A 76 -15.65 -5.45 32.50
N ALA A 77 -15.11 -6.54 33.04
CA ALA A 77 -14.64 -6.58 34.43
C ALA A 77 -13.64 -5.46 34.71
N ARG A 78 -12.66 -5.25 33.83
CA ARG A 78 -11.70 -4.14 33.97
C ARG A 78 -12.35 -2.76 33.93
N LEU A 79 -13.36 -2.55 33.07
CA LEU A 79 -14.10 -1.28 33.06
C LEU A 79 -14.91 -1.08 34.35
N ARG A 80 -15.48 -2.15 34.92
CA ARG A 80 -16.18 -2.10 36.21
C ARG A 80 -15.21 -1.77 37.35
N ASP A 81 -14.07 -2.47 37.41
CA ASP A 81 -13.03 -2.23 38.40
C ASP A 81 -12.53 -0.78 38.32
N TYR A 82 -12.36 -0.27 37.09
CA TYR A 82 -11.96 1.11 36.85
C TYR A 82 -13.05 2.13 37.24
N SER A 83 -14.31 1.84 36.93
CA SER A 83 -15.46 2.68 37.29
C SER A 83 -15.63 2.78 38.82
N ASN A 84 -15.36 1.69 39.54
CA ASN A 84 -15.41 1.64 41.00
C ASN A 84 -14.20 2.32 41.66
N ASN A 85 -13.05 2.37 41.00
CA ASN A 85 -11.83 2.98 41.53
C ASN A 85 -11.69 4.47 41.15
N ARG A 86 -12.53 5.32 41.77
CA ARG A 86 -12.48 6.79 41.55
C ARG A 86 -11.13 7.42 41.90
N ALA A 87 -10.42 6.89 42.89
CA ALA A 87 -9.09 7.38 43.27
C ALA A 87 -8.07 7.20 42.12
N GLY A 88 -8.24 6.16 41.31
CA GLY A 88 -7.41 5.91 40.13
C GLY A 88 -7.67 6.85 38.95
N TRP A 89 -8.75 7.64 38.96
CA TRP A 89 -9.08 8.52 37.82
C TRP A 89 -8.07 9.65 37.63
N VAL A 90 -7.43 10.08 38.73
CA VAL A 90 -6.38 11.11 38.70
C VAL A 90 -5.23 10.72 37.77
N SER A 91 -4.97 9.42 37.57
CA SER A 91 -3.87 8.96 36.71
C SER A 91 -4.07 9.30 35.22
N ILE A 92 -5.31 9.49 34.75
CA ILE A 92 -5.57 9.88 33.35
C ILE A 92 -5.17 11.34 33.10
N PHE A 93 -5.27 12.18 34.14
CA PHE A 93 -4.95 13.60 34.08
C PHE A 93 -3.45 13.88 34.26
N GLN A 94 -2.68 12.89 34.70
CA GLN A 94 -1.23 13.01 34.75
C GLN A 94 -0.67 12.90 33.33
N VAL A 95 0.16 13.88 32.94
CA VAL A 95 0.90 13.80 31.68
C VAL A 95 1.74 12.52 31.74
N LYS A 96 1.44 11.58 30.83
CA LYS A 96 2.26 10.39 30.67
C LYS A 96 3.68 10.89 30.42
N LYS A 97 4.57 10.68 31.40
CA LYS A 97 5.97 11.13 31.31
C LYS A 97 6.50 10.63 29.98
N LYS A 98 6.60 11.55 29.00
CA LYS A 98 7.13 11.22 27.69
C LYS A 98 8.52 10.68 27.99
N ARG A 99 8.82 9.48 27.51
CA ARG A 99 10.16 8.92 27.69
C ARG A 99 11.14 9.89 27.03
N THR A 100 11.76 10.75 27.82
CA THR A 100 12.85 11.60 27.38
C THR A 100 13.93 10.65 26.92
N ARG A 101 14.39 10.78 25.67
CA ARG A 101 15.48 9.95 25.15
C ARG A 101 16.73 10.32 25.95
N GLY A 102 17.20 9.40 26.81
CA GLY A 102 18.25 9.68 27.80
C GLY A 102 17.73 10.02 29.21
N GLY A 103 16.42 9.88 29.44
CA GLY A 103 15.77 10.14 30.73
C GLY A 103 16.42 9.39 31.87
N VAL A 104 16.50 10.08 33.01
CA VAL A 104 17.26 9.75 34.22
C VAL A 104 16.74 8.50 34.95
N SER A 105 15.62 7.91 34.51
CA SER A 105 14.95 6.80 35.20
C SER A 105 15.16 5.44 34.51
N GLY A 106 15.29 4.38 35.34
CA GLY A 106 15.46 2.99 34.90
C GLY A 106 16.91 2.58 34.62
N SER A 107 17.11 1.36 34.10
CA SER A 107 18.46 0.79 33.87
C SER A 107 19.32 1.59 32.88
N GLY A 108 18.69 2.35 31.98
CA GLY A 108 19.37 3.26 31.05
C GLY A 108 20.03 4.47 31.71
N ALA A 109 19.61 4.83 32.92
CA ALA A 109 20.13 5.93 33.74
C ALA A 109 21.63 5.80 34.07
N CYS A 110 22.10 4.56 34.19
CA CYS A 110 23.48 4.24 34.55
C CYS A 110 24.43 4.24 33.35
N ARG A 111 23.93 4.37 32.12
CA ARG A 111 24.77 4.42 30.92
C ARG A 111 25.69 5.65 30.96
N PRO A 112 26.97 5.54 30.54
CA PRO A 112 27.92 6.67 30.58
C PRO A 112 27.44 7.92 29.86
N SER A 113 26.68 7.78 28.77
CA SER A 113 26.07 8.89 28.05
C SER A 113 25.03 9.65 28.87
N ALA A 114 24.21 8.94 29.66
CA ALA A 114 23.22 9.55 30.55
C ALA A 114 23.88 10.26 31.74
N LYS A 115 24.99 9.71 32.27
CA LYS A 115 25.80 10.36 33.30
C LYS A 115 26.44 11.66 32.80
N ARG A 116 26.99 11.65 31.57
CA ARG A 116 27.53 12.86 30.93
C ARG A 116 26.45 13.91 30.69
N ALA A 117 25.27 13.51 30.21
CA ALA A 117 24.16 14.43 30.02
C ALA A 117 23.74 15.10 31.34
N ARG A 118 23.67 14.37 32.46
CA ARG A 118 23.40 14.99 33.78
C ARG A 118 24.49 15.94 34.24
N ALA A 119 25.75 15.59 34.01
CA ALA A 119 26.87 16.47 34.38
C ALA A 119 26.82 17.80 33.60
N VAL A 120 26.34 17.78 32.36
CA VAL A 120 26.25 18.97 31.50
C VAL A 120 24.97 19.77 31.74
N PHE A 121 23.83 19.11 31.90
CA PHE A 121 22.51 19.76 31.91
C PHE A 121 21.85 19.85 33.30
N GLY A 122 22.50 19.33 34.36
CA GLY A 122 21.95 19.33 35.71
C GLY A 122 20.81 18.34 35.92
N ASN A 123 20.21 18.37 37.11
CA ASN A 123 18.98 17.63 37.41
C ASN A 123 17.79 18.50 37.02
N GLU A 124 16.89 17.98 36.18
CA GLU A 124 15.67 18.70 35.78
C GLU A 124 14.77 18.96 37.01
N GLU A 125 14.39 20.22 37.22
CA GLU A 125 13.41 20.58 38.25
C GLU A 125 12.01 20.04 37.91
N PRO A 126 11.25 19.57 38.92
CA PRO A 126 9.89 19.09 38.70
C PRO A 126 8.97 20.26 38.31
N VAL A 127 8.40 20.21 37.11
CA VAL A 127 7.44 21.20 36.63
C VAL A 127 6.09 21.00 37.33
N GLU A 128 5.62 22.01 38.06
CA GLU A 128 4.30 22.06 38.73
C GLU A 128 3.25 22.72 37.82
N GLY A 129 2.37 21.91 37.22
CA GLY A 129 1.21 22.39 36.43
C GLY A 129 1.00 21.58 35.15
N TYR A 130 -0.22 21.07 34.92
CA TYR A 130 -0.47 20.08 33.87
C TYR A 130 -1.73 20.37 33.03
N GLN A 131 -1.57 20.31 31.70
CA GLN A 131 -2.67 20.24 30.74
C GLN A 131 -2.91 18.79 30.26
N THR A 132 -4.13 18.47 29.82
CA THR A 132 -4.51 17.11 29.43
C THR A 132 -3.91 16.68 28.08
N LYS A 133 -3.58 15.38 27.99
CA LYS A 133 -2.91 14.64 26.88
C LYS A 133 -3.33 15.00 25.44
N LYS A 134 -4.59 15.41 25.23
CA LYS A 134 -5.15 15.64 23.88
C LYS A 134 -5.03 17.09 23.39
N ASN A 135 -4.64 18.03 24.25
CA ASN A 135 -4.56 19.46 23.89
C ASN A 135 -3.16 20.08 23.94
N ALA A 136 -2.10 19.27 24.04
CA ALA A 136 -0.77 19.73 23.66
C ALA A 136 -0.71 19.92 22.13
N GLN A 137 -1.47 20.87 21.60
CA GLN A 137 -1.02 21.59 20.42
C GLN A 137 0.42 21.99 20.72
N SER A 138 1.34 21.56 19.85
CA SER A 138 2.71 22.01 19.92
C SER A 138 2.66 23.52 20.11
N VAL A 139 3.05 24.02 21.29
CA VAL A 139 3.28 25.45 21.48
C VAL A 139 4.41 25.74 20.51
N GLU A 140 4.07 26.25 19.33
CA GLU A 140 5.06 26.72 18.37
C GLU A 140 5.76 27.87 19.08
N VAL A 141 6.97 27.59 19.57
CA VAL A 141 7.88 28.62 20.02
C VAL A 141 8.02 29.57 18.83
N PRO A 142 7.60 30.84 18.94
CA PRO A 142 7.69 31.78 17.84
C PRO A 142 9.13 31.79 17.33
N LYS A 143 9.32 31.39 16.07
CA LYS A 143 10.65 31.40 15.45
C LYS A 143 11.17 32.82 15.52
N SER A 144 12.38 32.99 16.03
CA SER A 144 13.00 34.30 16.12
C SER A 144 13.14 34.91 14.72
N ALA A 145 13.04 36.24 14.61
CA ALA A 145 13.22 36.95 13.34
C ALA A 145 14.54 36.59 12.64
N THR A 146 15.59 36.33 13.43
CA THR A 146 16.90 35.89 12.95
C THR A 146 16.85 34.52 12.25
N GLU A 147 16.10 33.58 12.81
CA GLU A 147 15.96 32.23 12.25
C GLU A 147 15.14 32.25 10.94
N ILE A 148 14.10 33.09 10.89
CA ILE A 148 13.33 33.35 9.67
C ILE A 148 14.23 33.93 8.57
N ASN A 149 15.03 34.94 8.90
CA ASN A 149 15.95 35.59 7.96
C ASN A 149 17.03 34.62 7.45
N ASN A 150 17.60 33.78 8.32
CA ASN A 150 18.59 32.78 7.92
C ASN A 150 18.00 31.72 6.98
N SER A 151 16.77 31.26 7.25
CA SER A 151 16.10 30.29 6.37
C SER A 151 15.81 30.89 4.99
N THR A 152 15.40 32.16 4.95
CA THR A 152 15.08 32.88 3.71
C THR A 152 16.35 33.13 2.88
N ALA A 153 17.46 33.49 3.52
CA ALA A 153 18.75 33.70 2.85
C ALA A 153 19.27 32.41 2.18
N LEU A 154 19.10 31.24 2.82
CA LEU A 154 19.49 29.95 2.25
C LEU A 154 18.67 29.58 1.02
N VAL A 155 17.35 29.82 1.05
CA VAL A 155 16.46 29.56 -0.10
C VAL A 155 16.85 30.44 -1.29
N ASN A 156 17.09 31.73 -1.06
CA ASN A 156 17.49 32.66 -2.12
C ASN A 156 18.85 32.30 -2.72
N LYS A 157 19.81 31.88 -1.89
CA LYS A 157 21.12 31.41 -2.36
C LYS A 157 20.98 30.17 -3.25
N PHE A 158 20.10 29.23 -2.90
CA PHE A 158 19.87 28.03 -3.71
C PHE A 158 19.23 28.34 -5.07
N LEU A 159 18.28 29.27 -5.10
CA LEU A 159 17.62 29.70 -6.34
C LEU A 159 18.53 30.53 -7.27
N SER A 160 19.59 31.15 -6.74
CA SER A 160 20.54 31.96 -7.51
C SER A 160 21.62 31.16 -8.25
N LEU A 161 21.67 29.84 -8.11
CA LEU A 161 22.69 29.03 -8.80
C LEU A 161 22.32 28.85 -10.28
N PRO A 162 23.20 29.24 -11.22
CA PRO A 162 22.92 29.12 -12.65
C PRO A 162 22.84 27.64 -13.04
N PHE A 163 21.67 27.25 -13.54
CA PHE A 163 21.45 25.94 -14.15
C PHE A 163 22.17 25.92 -15.51
N SER A 164 23.44 25.54 -15.53
CA SER A 164 24.21 25.37 -16.76
C SER A 164 23.63 24.21 -17.58
N ARG A 165 22.72 24.54 -18.49
CA ARG A 165 22.19 23.66 -19.53
C ARG A 165 23.27 23.50 -20.59
N ALA A 166 24.07 22.43 -20.48
CA ALA A 166 24.99 22.04 -21.54
C ALA A 166 24.18 21.79 -22.83
N GLY A 167 24.37 22.66 -23.82
CA GLY A 167 23.65 22.63 -25.09
C GLY A 167 24.19 21.54 -26.01
N GLY A 168 23.30 20.67 -26.49
CA GLY A 168 23.52 19.89 -27.69
C GLY A 168 23.24 20.75 -28.91
N GLN A 169 24.25 20.96 -29.76
CA GLN A 169 24.07 21.55 -31.07
C GLN A 169 23.55 20.52 -32.08
N PRO A 170 22.73 20.95 -33.07
CA PRO A 170 22.38 20.14 -34.21
C PRO A 170 23.43 20.31 -35.32
N ILE A 171 24.00 19.21 -35.84
CA ILE A 171 24.77 19.24 -37.08
C ILE A 171 23.92 18.63 -38.18
N ALA A 172 23.55 19.47 -39.14
CA ALA A 172 22.94 19.08 -40.39
C ALA A 172 24.01 18.98 -41.49
N GLY A 173 24.00 17.87 -42.23
CA GLY A 173 24.20 17.78 -43.67
C GLY A 173 25.60 18.01 -44.26
N SER A 174 26.20 16.94 -44.78
CA SER A 174 26.93 16.99 -46.06
C SER A 174 27.01 15.62 -46.73
N SER A 175 27.01 15.69 -48.06
CA SER A 175 26.70 14.66 -49.05
C SER A 175 27.87 13.74 -49.42
N SER A 176 27.51 12.63 -50.08
CA SER A 176 28.22 11.89 -51.15
C SER A 176 29.75 11.88 -51.19
N LEU A 177 30.33 10.67 -51.13
CA LEU A 177 31.35 10.24 -52.09
C LEU A 177 31.47 8.71 -52.12
N SER A 178 31.35 8.21 -53.35
CA SER A 178 31.59 6.85 -53.84
C SER A 178 33.05 6.43 -53.72
N GLY A 179 33.27 5.13 -53.47
CA GLY A 179 34.59 4.50 -53.57
C GLY A 179 34.53 3.00 -53.25
N GLU A 180 34.46 2.18 -54.29
CA GLU A 180 34.78 0.75 -54.26
C GLU A 180 36.28 0.55 -53.96
N VAL A 181 36.63 -0.38 -53.06
CA VAL A 181 37.90 -1.12 -53.07
C VAL A 181 37.65 -2.51 -52.49
N GLU A 182 37.80 -3.51 -53.35
CA GLU A 182 38.00 -4.93 -53.02
C GLU A 182 39.36 -5.14 -52.32
N THR A 183 39.46 -6.11 -51.41
CA THR A 183 40.31 -7.32 -51.52
C THR A 183 40.72 -7.94 -50.17
N SER A 184 40.79 -9.28 -50.20
CA SER A 184 41.66 -10.19 -49.42
C SER A 184 41.32 -10.44 -47.94
N VAL A 185 40.71 -11.58 -47.57
CA VAL A 185 41.29 -12.94 -47.42
C VAL A 185 42.45 -13.01 -46.42
N ASN A 186 42.16 -13.53 -45.22
CA ASN A 186 42.93 -14.44 -44.34
C ASN A 186 42.06 -14.64 -43.08
N GLY A 187 41.59 -15.83 -42.69
CA GLY A 187 42.31 -17.10 -42.61
C GLY A 187 42.85 -17.27 -41.19
N LEU A 188 41.98 -17.57 -40.20
CA LEU A 188 42.43 -18.06 -38.89
C LEU A 188 41.58 -19.24 -38.44
N GLU A 189 42.20 -20.39 -38.67
CA GLU A 189 41.85 -21.74 -38.27
C GLU A 189 42.11 -21.89 -36.75
N MET A 190 41.13 -22.35 -35.99
CA MET A 190 41.32 -22.75 -34.59
C MET A 190 40.98 -24.22 -34.45
N HIS A 191 42.03 -25.01 -34.27
CA HIS A 191 42.01 -26.44 -34.04
C HIS A 191 41.28 -26.80 -32.74
N ALA A 192 40.34 -27.74 -32.85
CA ALA A 192 39.81 -28.50 -31.72
C ALA A 192 40.72 -29.72 -31.43
N PRO A 193 41.12 -29.99 -30.18
CA PRO A 193 41.77 -31.24 -29.86
C PRO A 193 40.75 -32.34 -29.57
N ALA A 194 40.89 -33.43 -30.32
CA ALA A 194 40.29 -34.72 -30.07
C ALA A 194 40.95 -35.43 -28.87
N GLY A 195 40.16 -36.23 -28.14
CA GLY A 195 40.61 -37.09 -27.04
C GLY A 195 39.55 -38.12 -26.65
N SER A 196 39.34 -39.09 -27.55
CA SER A 196 39.16 -40.56 -27.45
C SER A 196 38.57 -41.26 -26.18
N PRO A 197 38.30 -42.59 -26.21
CA PRO A 197 36.95 -43.11 -25.96
C PRO A 197 36.88 -44.02 -24.71
N ILE A 198 35.69 -44.18 -24.13
CA ILE A 198 35.44 -45.27 -23.17
C ILE A 198 34.25 -46.08 -23.68
N GLN A 199 34.55 -47.35 -23.95
CA GLN A 199 33.63 -48.44 -24.26
C GLN A 199 32.91 -48.92 -23.00
N GLY A 200 31.68 -49.42 -23.16
CA GLY A 200 31.18 -50.53 -22.34
C GLY A 200 29.79 -50.36 -21.74
N GLU A 201 28.91 -51.32 -22.08
CA GLU A 201 27.64 -51.70 -21.41
C GLU A 201 26.41 -50.88 -21.82
N ASN A 202 25.60 -51.25 -22.82
CA ASN A 202 24.86 -52.50 -23.09
C ASN A 202 23.87 -52.90 -21.98
N LEU A 203 22.68 -52.27 -21.98
CA LEU A 203 21.45 -52.87 -21.47
C LEU A 203 20.27 -52.48 -22.37
N GLN A 204 19.63 -53.52 -22.93
CA GLN A 204 18.42 -53.45 -23.75
C GLN A 204 17.15 -53.21 -22.90
N PRO A 205 16.07 -52.71 -23.52
CA PRO A 205 14.84 -52.32 -22.83
C PRO A 205 13.89 -53.49 -22.63
N LEU A 206 13.37 -53.64 -21.41
CA LEU A 206 12.24 -54.52 -21.11
C LEU A 206 10.93 -53.73 -21.28
N THR A 207 10.19 -54.06 -22.34
CA THR A 207 8.76 -53.82 -22.43
C THR A 207 8.02 -54.83 -21.54
N PRO A 208 6.86 -54.44 -20.99
CA PRO A 208 5.76 -55.38 -20.93
C PRO A 208 4.59 -54.92 -21.78
N SER A 209 4.15 -55.90 -22.55
CA SER A 209 3.05 -55.93 -23.48
C SER A 209 1.69 -56.01 -22.77
N THR A 210 0.65 -55.56 -23.49
CA THR A 210 -0.72 -56.07 -23.43
C THR A 210 -1.59 -55.69 -22.23
N SER A 211 -2.54 -54.78 -22.47
CA SER A 211 -3.96 -55.09 -22.28
C SER A 211 -4.84 -54.14 -23.07
N HIS A 212 -5.43 -54.67 -24.13
CA HIS A 212 -6.48 -54.04 -24.93
C HIS A 212 -7.79 -54.00 -24.15
N TYR A 213 -8.42 -52.83 -24.05
CA TYR A 213 -9.88 -52.70 -23.95
C TYR A 213 -10.31 -51.42 -24.67
N LEU A 214 -10.83 -51.58 -25.89
CA LEU A 214 -11.75 -50.62 -26.49
C LEU A 214 -13.14 -50.85 -25.88
N PRO A 215 -13.99 -49.82 -25.86
CA PRO A 215 -15.21 -50.03 -26.62
C PRO A 215 -15.64 -48.84 -27.48
N VAL A 216 -15.96 -49.20 -28.72
CA VAL A 216 -17.24 -48.92 -29.40
C VAL A 216 -17.55 -47.47 -29.73
N VAL A 217 -17.36 -47.23 -31.02
CA VAL A 217 -17.95 -46.24 -31.89
C VAL A 217 -19.48 -46.24 -31.77
N ALA A 218 -20.07 -45.07 -31.55
CA ALA A 218 -21.44 -44.76 -31.98
C ALA A 218 -21.39 -43.42 -32.73
N SER A 219 -21.20 -43.52 -34.05
CA SER A 219 -21.52 -42.45 -34.99
C SER A 219 -23.04 -42.31 -35.04
N ALA A 220 -23.54 -41.12 -34.73
CA ALA A 220 -24.86 -40.69 -35.13
C ALA A 220 -24.70 -39.53 -36.11
N GLU A 221 -25.04 -39.84 -37.34
CA GLU A 221 -25.14 -38.96 -38.50
C GLU A 221 -26.39 -38.04 -38.43
N ILE A 222 -26.20 -36.79 -38.88
CA ILE A 222 -27.14 -35.94 -39.67
C ILE A 222 -28.32 -35.26 -38.89
N PRO A 223 -28.83 -34.05 -39.29
CA PRO A 223 -28.55 -33.24 -40.48
C PRO A 223 -28.12 -31.78 -40.27
N ASN A 224 -27.31 -31.37 -41.24
CA ASN A 224 -27.31 -30.09 -41.96
C ASN A 224 -28.66 -29.33 -41.95
N ILE A 225 -28.70 -28.14 -41.35
CA ILE A 225 -29.70 -27.12 -41.66
C ILE A 225 -28.98 -25.94 -42.31
N ALA A 226 -29.15 -25.85 -43.63
CA ALA A 226 -28.91 -24.64 -44.38
C ALA A 226 -29.95 -23.59 -43.94
N VAL A 227 -29.50 -22.48 -43.34
CA VAL A 227 -30.31 -21.27 -43.22
C VAL A 227 -29.80 -20.26 -44.23
N LEU A 228 -30.72 -19.91 -45.13
CA LEU A 228 -30.56 -18.97 -46.20
C LEU A 228 -30.19 -17.57 -45.68
N GLN A 229 -29.17 -17.06 -46.34
CA GLN A 229 -28.73 -15.67 -46.38
C GLN A 229 -29.85 -14.81 -46.99
N ALA A 230 -30.46 -13.93 -46.21
CA ALA A 230 -31.34 -12.88 -46.71
C ALA A 230 -30.78 -11.52 -46.31
N SER A 231 -30.18 -10.87 -47.31
CA SER A 231 -29.78 -9.47 -47.28
C SER A 231 -31.04 -8.61 -47.36
N GLN A 232 -31.29 -7.79 -46.34
CA GLN A 232 -32.20 -6.64 -46.45
C GLN A 232 -31.49 -5.42 -45.88
N GLN A 233 -31.00 -4.58 -46.79
CA GLN A 233 -30.72 -3.18 -46.54
C GLN A 233 -32.05 -2.43 -46.39
N PRO A 234 -32.26 -1.66 -45.31
CA PRO A 234 -33.30 -0.64 -45.29
C PRO A 234 -32.76 0.65 -45.90
N THR A 235 -33.40 1.06 -46.99
CA THR A 235 -33.23 2.33 -47.69
C THR A 235 -33.57 3.51 -46.78
N LEU A 236 -32.72 4.54 -46.83
CA LEU A 236 -32.86 5.84 -46.15
C LEU A 236 -34.13 6.60 -46.57
N PRO A 237 -34.80 7.31 -45.65
CA PRO A 237 -35.46 8.56 -45.98
C PRO A 237 -34.52 9.74 -45.71
N ILE A 238 -34.12 10.38 -46.80
CA ILE A 238 -33.57 11.73 -46.84
C ILE A 238 -34.67 12.68 -46.35
N LEU A 239 -34.44 13.38 -45.23
CA LEU A 239 -35.20 14.58 -44.88
C LEU A 239 -34.24 15.73 -44.66
N SER A 240 -34.45 16.73 -45.52
CA SER A 240 -33.76 18.00 -45.61
C SER A 240 -33.94 18.88 -44.37
N ALA A 241 -32.83 19.54 -44.02
CA ALA A 241 -32.71 20.92 -43.55
C ALA A 241 -33.84 21.52 -42.70
N SER A 242 -33.52 21.76 -41.42
CA SER A 242 -33.93 22.99 -40.75
C SER A 242 -32.80 23.45 -39.82
N SER A 243 -32.06 24.45 -40.30
CA SER A 243 -31.16 25.26 -39.47
C SER A 243 -31.99 26.06 -38.48
N ALA A 244 -31.99 25.64 -37.23
CA ALA A 244 -32.43 26.47 -36.12
C ALA A 244 -31.24 26.65 -35.16
N ASN A 245 -30.84 27.90 -34.99
CA ASN A 245 -29.72 28.37 -34.17
C ASN A 245 -29.77 27.78 -32.76
N VAL A 246 -28.88 26.82 -32.48
CA VAL A 246 -28.61 26.36 -31.11
C VAL A 246 -27.79 27.43 -30.42
N SER A 247 -28.44 28.14 -29.51
CA SER A 247 -27.81 29.04 -28.56
C SER A 247 -26.78 28.25 -27.74
N VAL A 248 -25.50 28.55 -28.00
CA VAL A 248 -24.35 28.05 -27.24
C VAL A 248 -24.45 28.61 -25.83
N ASN A 249 -25.07 27.85 -24.94
CA ASN A 249 -25.10 28.14 -23.51
C ASN A 249 -23.70 27.94 -22.92
N ASN A 250 -22.96 29.04 -22.85
CA ASN A 250 -21.59 29.15 -22.36
C ASN A 250 -21.46 29.01 -20.82
N SER A 251 -22.27 28.15 -20.19
CA SER A 251 -22.25 27.91 -18.73
C SER A 251 -21.30 26.79 -18.28
N GLU A 252 -20.47 26.27 -19.19
CA GLU A 252 -19.59 25.10 -18.98
C GLU A 252 -18.14 25.50 -18.72
N LEU A 253 -17.89 26.39 -17.75
CA LEU A 253 -16.51 26.83 -17.44
C LEU A 253 -16.13 26.88 -15.95
N SER A 254 -17.03 26.47 -15.04
CA SER A 254 -16.84 26.65 -13.59
C SER A 254 -16.63 25.36 -12.78
N SER A 255 -16.41 24.21 -13.41
CA SER A 255 -16.10 22.94 -12.71
C SER A 255 -14.77 22.30 -13.13
N VAL A 256 -13.78 23.09 -13.53
CA VAL A 256 -12.45 22.58 -13.94
C VAL A 256 -11.56 22.22 -12.74
N GLU A 257 -11.87 22.71 -11.53
CA GLU A 257 -10.92 22.68 -10.41
C GLU A 257 -10.64 21.30 -9.78
N ASN A 258 -11.37 20.23 -10.13
CA ASN A 258 -11.20 18.91 -9.51
C ASN A 258 -11.04 17.76 -10.53
N THR A 259 -10.52 18.03 -11.72
CA THR A 259 -10.22 16.97 -12.70
C THR A 259 -8.84 16.38 -12.44
N HIS A 260 -8.77 15.06 -12.31
CA HIS A 260 -7.53 14.31 -12.17
C HIS A 260 -7.23 13.53 -13.45
N THR A 261 -5.95 13.41 -13.80
CA THR A 261 -5.49 12.55 -14.90
C THR A 261 -4.89 11.27 -14.34
N ALA A 262 -5.27 10.12 -14.92
CA ALA A 262 -4.64 8.82 -14.75
C ALA A 262 -4.18 8.28 -16.11
N ILE A 263 -3.07 7.56 -16.13
CA ILE A 263 -2.55 6.89 -17.34
C ILE A 263 -3.03 5.44 -17.30
N VAL A 264 -3.82 5.03 -18.29
CA VAL A 264 -4.38 3.68 -18.43
C VAL A 264 -3.91 3.09 -19.75
N GLY A 265 -2.83 2.32 -19.69
CA GLY A 265 -2.12 1.87 -20.90
C GLY A 265 -1.36 3.05 -21.50
N ASP A 266 -1.65 3.35 -22.76
CA ASP A 266 -1.06 4.47 -23.50
C ASP A 266 -2.02 5.68 -23.57
N GLU A 267 -3.14 5.63 -22.85
CA GLU A 267 -4.18 6.66 -22.88
C GLU A 267 -4.25 7.44 -21.58
N GLU A 268 -4.40 8.77 -21.68
CA GLU A 268 -4.72 9.63 -20.56
C GLU A 268 -6.23 9.68 -20.32
N LEU A 269 -6.65 9.26 -19.13
CA LEU A 269 -8.04 9.31 -18.69
C LEU A 269 -8.21 10.45 -17.68
N HIS A 270 -8.98 11.46 -18.08
CA HIS A 270 -9.43 12.52 -17.17
C HIS A 270 -10.68 12.08 -16.42
N TYR A 271 -10.67 12.19 -15.09
CA TYR A 271 -11.79 11.79 -14.24
C TYR A 271 -11.97 12.73 -13.06
N ASN A 272 -13.20 12.78 -12.54
CA ASN A 272 -13.49 13.47 -11.28
C ASN A 272 -13.33 12.47 -10.10
N PRO A 273 -12.49 12.76 -9.09
CA PRO A 273 -12.32 11.92 -7.90
C PRO A 273 -13.60 11.50 -7.20
N SER A 274 -14.63 12.36 -7.22
CA SER A 274 -15.93 12.09 -6.59
C SER A 274 -16.73 11.00 -7.32
N MET A 275 -16.44 10.76 -8.60
CA MET A 275 -17.12 9.76 -9.43
C MET A 275 -16.45 8.38 -9.35
N VAL A 276 -15.32 8.25 -8.67
CA VAL A 276 -14.68 6.93 -8.49
C VAL A 276 -15.50 6.12 -7.49
N PRO A 277 -16.05 4.95 -7.89
CA PRO A 277 -16.89 4.13 -7.00
C PRO A 277 -16.07 3.59 -5.81
N ASP A 278 -16.75 2.96 -4.85
CA ASP A 278 -16.05 2.25 -3.78
C ASP A 278 -15.32 1.03 -4.34
N VAL A 279 -14.25 0.62 -3.63
CA VAL A 279 -13.43 -0.52 -4.05
C VAL A 279 -14.32 -1.77 -4.12
N PRO A 280 -14.43 -2.42 -5.29
CA PRO A 280 -15.19 -3.65 -5.42
C PRO A 280 -14.63 -4.74 -4.52
N VAL A 281 -15.50 -5.50 -3.86
CA VAL A 281 -15.08 -6.66 -3.05
C VAL A 281 -14.78 -7.82 -4.00
N VAL A 282 -13.50 -8.03 -4.31
CA VAL A 282 -13.06 -9.08 -5.25
C VAL A 282 -12.23 -10.14 -4.54
N ARG A 283 -12.41 -11.40 -4.91
CA ARG A 283 -11.65 -12.55 -4.38
C ARG A 283 -11.27 -13.49 -5.51
N PHE A 284 -9.98 -13.61 -5.79
CA PHE A 284 -9.43 -14.49 -6.83
C PHE A 284 -8.79 -15.78 -6.29
N ALA A 285 -8.89 -16.04 -4.98
CA ALA A 285 -8.23 -17.18 -4.37
C ALA A 285 -8.73 -18.54 -4.92
N ALA A 286 -9.96 -18.58 -5.45
CA ALA A 286 -10.58 -19.79 -6.02
C ALA A 286 -10.48 -19.86 -7.56
N ASP A 287 -10.25 -18.73 -8.24
CA ASP A 287 -10.20 -18.65 -9.70
C ASP A 287 -9.12 -17.64 -10.13
N LEU A 288 -7.90 -18.16 -10.30
CA LEU A 288 -6.77 -17.38 -10.82
C LEU A 288 -6.91 -17.07 -12.31
N GLY A 289 -7.64 -17.88 -13.08
CA GLY A 289 -7.94 -17.58 -14.48
C GLY A 289 -8.75 -16.29 -14.61
N GLN A 290 -9.71 -16.06 -13.70
CA GLN A 290 -10.41 -14.78 -13.61
C GLN A 290 -9.48 -13.62 -13.26
N LEU A 291 -8.51 -13.82 -12.36
CA LEU A 291 -7.51 -12.80 -12.07
C LEU A 291 -6.73 -12.42 -13.33
N PHE A 292 -6.26 -13.39 -14.13
CA PHE A 292 -5.49 -13.11 -15.34
C PHE A 292 -6.29 -12.31 -16.37
N ARG A 293 -7.57 -12.65 -16.57
CA ARG A 293 -8.47 -11.88 -17.43
C ARG A 293 -8.68 -10.46 -16.92
N GLU A 294 -9.03 -10.33 -15.64
CA GLU A 294 -9.35 -9.03 -15.02
C GLU A 294 -8.13 -8.12 -14.80
N TRP A 295 -6.94 -8.71 -14.72
CA TRP A 295 -5.70 -7.97 -14.62
C TRP A 295 -5.47 -7.07 -15.85
N HIS A 296 -5.80 -7.58 -17.03
CA HIS A 296 -5.65 -6.87 -18.30
C HIS A 296 -6.94 -6.21 -18.79
N SER A 297 -8.10 -6.78 -18.48
CA SER A 297 -9.42 -6.28 -18.88
C SER A 297 -10.45 -6.48 -17.76
N SER A 298 -10.83 -5.42 -17.04
CA SER A 298 -11.85 -5.51 -15.98
C SER A 298 -12.93 -4.46 -16.15
N GLU A 299 -14.17 -4.88 -15.93
CA GLU A 299 -15.35 -4.02 -15.87
C GLU A 299 -15.80 -3.74 -14.43
N ARG A 300 -15.09 -4.27 -13.42
CA ARG A 300 -15.50 -4.14 -12.02
C ARG A 300 -15.38 -2.73 -11.48
N LEU A 301 -14.36 -2.01 -11.93
CA LEU A 301 -14.18 -0.59 -11.66
C LEU A 301 -14.52 0.15 -12.94
N GLN A 302 -15.62 0.91 -12.93
CA GLN A 302 -15.99 1.77 -14.04
C GLN A 302 -15.77 3.22 -13.64
N VAL A 303 -15.03 3.97 -14.47
CA VAL A 303 -14.82 5.41 -14.33
C VAL A 303 -15.20 6.05 -15.65
N ASN A 304 -16.16 6.98 -15.63
CA ASN A 304 -16.75 7.58 -16.84
C ASN A 304 -17.27 6.54 -17.86
N GLY A 305 -17.88 5.45 -17.37
CA GLY A 305 -18.39 4.35 -18.21
C GLY A 305 -17.31 3.43 -18.80
N ARG A 306 -16.02 3.67 -18.50
CA ARG A 306 -14.91 2.83 -18.96
C ARG A 306 -14.48 1.84 -17.88
N GLY A 307 -14.39 0.56 -18.23
CA GLY A 307 -13.81 -0.47 -17.38
C GLY A 307 -12.31 -0.26 -17.17
N ILE A 308 -11.88 -0.29 -15.91
CA ILE A 308 -10.48 -0.08 -15.49
C ILE A 308 -9.86 -1.41 -15.06
N PRO A 309 -8.86 -1.93 -15.80
CA PRO A 309 -8.12 -3.13 -15.42
C PRO A 309 -7.47 -3.02 -14.03
N ILE A 310 -7.35 -4.15 -13.34
CA ILE A 310 -6.88 -4.20 -11.94
C ILE A 310 -5.47 -3.62 -11.78
N LYS A 311 -4.60 -3.80 -12.79
CA LYS A 311 -3.24 -3.25 -12.76
C LYS A 311 -3.19 -1.71 -12.62
N TYR A 312 -4.24 -1.00 -13.01
CA TYR A 312 -4.33 0.47 -12.94
C TYR A 312 -5.08 1.01 -11.73
N TRP A 313 -5.66 0.16 -10.87
CA TRP A 313 -6.36 0.60 -9.64
C TRP A 313 -5.55 1.53 -8.73
N PRO A 314 -4.21 1.42 -8.61
CA PRO A 314 -3.43 2.35 -7.80
C PRO A 314 -3.51 3.81 -8.28
N GLU A 315 -3.77 4.06 -9.57
CA GLU A 315 -3.88 5.41 -10.13
C GLU A 315 -5.17 6.13 -9.71
N PHE A 316 -6.18 5.37 -9.28
CA PHE A 316 -7.46 5.88 -8.83
C PHE A 316 -7.57 5.95 -7.31
N TYR A 317 -7.05 4.97 -6.57
CA TYR A 317 -7.28 4.91 -5.11
C TYR A 317 -6.15 5.46 -4.23
N LYS A 318 -4.94 5.68 -4.74
CA LYS A 318 -3.83 6.19 -3.89
C LYS A 318 -4.18 7.58 -3.31
N LYS A 319 -3.97 7.73 -2.00
CA LYS A 319 -4.27 8.94 -1.18
C LYS A 319 -3.87 10.28 -1.81
N ARG A 320 -2.80 10.33 -2.61
CA ARG A 320 -2.34 11.55 -3.29
C ARG A 320 -3.38 12.13 -4.26
N LYS A 321 -4.40 11.36 -4.64
CA LYS A 321 -5.44 11.77 -5.60
C LYS A 321 -6.74 12.23 -4.94
N GLY A 322 -6.81 12.31 -3.60
CA GLY A 322 -8.02 12.77 -2.88
C GLY A 322 -9.20 11.80 -2.92
N VAL A 323 -9.09 10.69 -3.66
CA VAL A 323 -10.10 9.64 -3.79
C VAL A 323 -10.03 8.74 -2.56
N LYS A 324 -10.92 8.98 -1.59
CA LYS A 324 -11.25 8.07 -0.46
C LYS A 324 -10.04 7.57 0.35
N GLU A 325 -9.70 8.30 1.42
CA GLU A 325 -8.49 8.09 2.22
C GLU A 325 -8.21 6.63 2.68
N HIS A 326 -9.25 5.84 2.91
CA HIS A 326 -9.13 4.46 3.42
C HIS A 326 -9.25 3.35 2.36
N ALA A 327 -9.71 3.69 1.15
CA ALA A 327 -9.97 2.71 0.09
C ALA A 327 -8.71 1.94 -0.31
N TRP A 328 -7.63 2.66 -0.60
CA TRP A 328 -6.36 2.04 -0.98
C TRP A 328 -5.75 1.20 0.15
N ALA A 329 -5.83 1.65 1.39
CA ALA A 329 -5.30 0.92 2.53
C ALA A 329 -5.97 -0.45 2.69
N ALA A 330 -7.28 -0.55 2.41
CA ALA A 330 -8.02 -1.80 2.49
C ALA A 330 -7.58 -2.84 1.45
N ILE A 331 -7.27 -2.40 0.21
CA ILE A 331 -6.97 -3.33 -0.89
C ILE A 331 -5.49 -3.52 -1.22
N ARG A 332 -4.62 -2.61 -0.78
CA ARG A 332 -3.19 -2.58 -1.17
C ARG A 332 -2.49 -3.94 -1.02
N ASN A 333 -2.73 -4.64 0.08
CA ASN A 333 -2.10 -5.93 0.34
C ASN A 333 -2.58 -7.00 -0.65
N GLN A 334 -3.88 -7.06 -0.92
CA GLN A 334 -4.46 -7.97 -1.90
C GLN A 334 -3.98 -7.65 -3.31
N TRP A 335 -4.02 -6.37 -3.70
CA TRP A 335 -3.54 -5.90 -5.00
C TRP A 335 -2.07 -6.26 -5.22
N THR A 336 -1.22 -6.11 -4.19
CA THR A 336 0.20 -6.48 -4.27
C THR A 336 0.38 -7.98 -4.54
N ASN A 337 -0.40 -8.82 -3.88
CA ASN A 337 -0.36 -10.26 -4.11
C ASN A 337 -0.85 -10.62 -5.52
N TRP A 338 -1.93 -9.99 -5.99
CA TRP A 338 -2.44 -10.18 -7.35
C TRP A 338 -1.43 -9.76 -8.40
N LYS A 339 -0.77 -8.61 -8.19
CA LYS A 339 0.30 -8.11 -9.04
C LYS A 339 1.39 -9.17 -9.24
N PHE A 340 1.88 -9.76 -8.16
CA PHE A 340 2.96 -10.73 -8.25
C PHE A 340 2.58 -12.00 -9.01
N ILE A 341 1.35 -12.49 -8.82
CA ILE A 341 0.86 -13.66 -9.54
C ILE A 341 0.65 -13.35 -11.03
N ALA A 342 0.05 -12.20 -11.35
CA ALA A 342 -0.21 -11.81 -12.73
C ALA A 342 1.07 -11.50 -13.52
N GLU A 343 2.05 -10.84 -12.89
CA GLU A 343 3.36 -10.58 -13.52
C GLU A 343 4.13 -11.87 -13.79
N GLU A 344 4.06 -12.86 -12.89
CA GLU A 344 4.66 -14.17 -13.14
C GLU A 344 4.02 -14.86 -14.34
N ARG A 345 2.69 -14.83 -14.41
CA ARG A 345 1.96 -15.39 -15.56
C ARG A 345 2.33 -14.67 -16.85
N ASP A 346 2.44 -13.35 -16.84
CA ASP A 346 2.86 -12.56 -18.01
C ASP A 346 4.32 -12.87 -18.40
N HIS A 347 5.19 -13.14 -17.43
CA HIS A 347 6.58 -13.56 -17.68
C HIS A 347 6.66 -14.93 -18.37
N LEU A 348 5.80 -15.87 -17.99
CA LEU A 348 5.71 -17.20 -18.59
C LEU A 348 4.94 -17.22 -19.92
N GLY A 349 4.22 -16.15 -20.24
CA GLY A 349 3.56 -15.91 -21.53
C GLY A 349 2.19 -16.56 -21.70
N SER A 350 1.91 -17.68 -21.04
CA SER A 350 0.60 -18.36 -21.12
C SER A 350 0.12 -18.93 -19.79
N ASP A 351 -1.19 -19.21 -19.71
CA ASP A 351 -1.81 -19.82 -18.53
C ASP A 351 -1.32 -21.27 -18.35
N GLU A 352 -1.12 -22.01 -19.46
CA GLU A 352 -0.61 -23.38 -19.45
C GLU A 352 0.83 -23.44 -18.93
N ALA A 353 1.69 -22.52 -19.37
CA ALA A 353 3.07 -22.42 -18.89
C ALA A 353 3.11 -22.05 -17.40
N PHE A 354 2.22 -21.15 -16.97
CA PHE A 354 2.06 -20.81 -15.56
C PHE A 354 1.66 -22.03 -14.72
N TRP A 355 0.65 -22.77 -15.13
CA TRP A 355 0.21 -23.94 -14.38
C TRP A 355 1.21 -25.09 -14.43
N ALA A 356 1.93 -25.28 -15.53
CA ALA A 356 3.01 -26.27 -15.59
C ALA A 356 4.12 -26.00 -14.56
N LYS A 357 4.45 -24.72 -14.31
CA LYS A 357 5.39 -24.33 -13.24
C LYS A 357 4.81 -24.54 -11.85
N TRP A 358 3.52 -24.22 -11.66
CA TRP A 358 2.85 -24.20 -10.35
C TRP A 358 1.91 -25.39 -10.12
N GLN A 359 2.36 -26.60 -10.48
CA GLN A 359 1.70 -27.87 -10.16
C GLN A 359 2.46 -28.64 -9.07
N ASP A 360 1.73 -29.48 -8.32
CA ASP A 360 2.33 -30.44 -7.40
C ASP A 360 2.90 -31.66 -8.13
N SER A 361 3.51 -32.59 -7.38
CA SER A 361 4.04 -33.85 -7.95
C SER A 361 2.97 -34.76 -8.58
N ASN A 362 1.69 -34.50 -8.31
CA ASN A 362 0.56 -35.25 -8.87
C ASN A 362 -0.03 -34.54 -10.11
N GLY A 363 0.57 -33.44 -10.58
CA GLY A 363 0.05 -32.62 -11.68
C GLY A 363 -1.16 -31.77 -11.28
N THR A 364 -1.49 -31.66 -10.00
CA THR A 364 -2.57 -30.81 -9.50
C THR A 364 -2.08 -29.39 -9.29
N ALA A 365 -2.83 -28.41 -9.81
CA ALA A 365 -2.53 -27.00 -9.65
C ALA A 365 -2.42 -26.60 -8.16
N LEU A 366 -1.34 -25.91 -7.79
CA LEU A 366 -1.14 -25.41 -6.43
C LEU A 366 -2.18 -24.34 -6.08
N ASN A 367 -2.58 -24.28 -4.81
CA ASN A 367 -3.51 -23.25 -4.36
C ASN A 367 -2.85 -21.85 -4.32
N TYR A 368 -3.69 -20.82 -4.30
CA TYR A 368 -3.28 -19.40 -4.26
C TYR A 368 -2.17 -19.10 -3.24
N THR A 369 -2.28 -19.63 -2.03
CA THR A 369 -1.31 -19.37 -0.95
C THR A 369 0.02 -20.08 -1.17
N ALA A 370 0.00 -21.30 -1.73
CA ALA A 370 1.21 -22.04 -2.08
C ALA A 370 1.99 -21.33 -3.19
N ILE A 371 1.30 -20.85 -4.22
CA ILE A 371 1.89 -20.06 -5.31
C ILE A 371 2.55 -18.78 -4.76
N LEU A 372 1.84 -18.01 -3.93
CA LEU A 372 2.42 -16.80 -3.33
C LEU A 372 3.68 -17.08 -2.51
N LYS A 373 3.67 -18.15 -1.71
CA LYS A 373 4.84 -18.54 -0.92
C LYS A 373 6.01 -18.92 -1.82
N GLY A 374 5.77 -19.67 -2.90
CA GLY A 374 6.77 -20.01 -3.90
C GLY A 374 7.38 -18.76 -4.54
N LEU A 375 6.54 -17.83 -5.01
CA LEU A 375 6.99 -16.57 -5.60
C LEU A 375 7.81 -15.71 -4.62
N MET A 376 7.42 -15.68 -3.35
CA MET A 376 8.19 -14.98 -2.32
C MET A 376 9.57 -15.62 -2.11
N ALA A 377 9.64 -16.95 -2.08
CA ALA A 377 10.89 -17.69 -1.94
C ALA A 377 11.82 -17.52 -3.15
N GLU A 378 11.29 -17.58 -4.38
CA GLU A 378 12.06 -17.33 -5.60
C GLU A 378 12.67 -15.92 -5.60
N ARG A 379 11.89 -14.90 -5.23
CA ARG A 379 12.38 -13.52 -5.13
C ARG A 379 13.41 -13.34 -4.02
N GLU A 380 13.23 -14.00 -2.89
CA GLU A 380 14.22 -13.98 -1.81
C GLU A 380 15.54 -14.61 -2.26
N ALA A 381 15.49 -15.75 -2.96
CA ALA A 381 16.65 -16.40 -3.55
C ALA A 381 17.35 -15.51 -4.57
N ALA A 382 16.60 -14.92 -5.51
CA ALA A 382 17.14 -13.99 -6.51
C ALA A 382 17.77 -12.75 -5.86
N ASN A 383 17.14 -12.19 -4.81
CA ASN A 383 17.70 -11.07 -4.06
C ASN A 383 18.99 -11.45 -3.32
N LYS A 384 19.04 -12.66 -2.76
CA LYS A 384 20.24 -13.20 -2.10
C LYS A 384 21.38 -13.38 -3.11
N GLU A 385 21.09 -13.91 -4.29
CA GLU A 385 22.06 -14.06 -5.37
C GLU A 385 22.55 -12.70 -5.89
N ALA A 386 21.63 -11.75 -6.15
CA ALA A 386 21.98 -10.40 -6.59
C ALA A 386 22.86 -9.67 -5.55
N LYS A 387 22.56 -9.86 -4.26
CA LYS A 387 23.41 -9.35 -3.17
C LYS A 387 24.80 -9.98 -3.19
N ALA A 388 24.90 -11.29 -3.40
CA ALA A 388 26.18 -11.98 -3.48
C ALA A 388 27.02 -11.50 -4.67
N LYS A 389 26.40 -11.33 -5.85
CA LYS A 389 27.06 -10.76 -7.04
C LYS A 389 27.51 -9.32 -6.81
N ALA A 390 26.70 -8.50 -6.14
CA ALA A 390 27.09 -7.15 -5.78
C ALA A 390 28.29 -7.14 -4.81
N LEU A 391 28.28 -7.99 -3.78
CA LEU A 391 29.42 -8.14 -2.88
C LEU A 391 30.68 -8.58 -3.61
N GLN A 392 30.58 -9.55 -4.52
CA GLN A 392 31.70 -9.99 -5.33
C GLN A 392 32.27 -8.86 -6.20
N PHE A 393 31.40 -8.06 -6.82
CA PHE A 393 31.79 -6.94 -7.68
C PHE A 393 32.50 -5.83 -6.91
N PHE A 394 32.09 -5.55 -5.67
CA PHE A 394 32.68 -4.52 -4.81
C PHE A 394 33.73 -5.06 -3.82
N HIS A 395 34.39 -6.18 -4.15
CA HIS A 395 35.45 -6.77 -3.31
C HIS A 395 35.05 -6.95 -1.84
N GLU A 396 33.81 -7.42 -1.62
CA GLU A 396 33.17 -7.59 -0.31
C GLU A 396 32.91 -6.30 0.50
N ASP A 397 33.28 -5.13 -0.03
CA ASP A 397 33.06 -3.83 0.62
C ASP A 397 32.12 -2.92 -0.18
N LEU A 398 30.84 -2.92 0.20
CA LEU A 398 29.84 -2.00 -0.36
C LEU A 398 30.03 -0.54 0.08
N ASN A 399 31.01 -0.24 0.94
CA ASN A 399 31.36 1.12 1.34
C ASN A 399 32.59 1.66 0.61
N SER A 400 33.20 0.92 -0.31
CA SER A 400 34.37 1.40 -1.03
C SER A 400 34.03 2.69 -1.79
N GLU A 401 35.02 3.56 -2.00
CA GLU A 401 34.84 4.78 -2.80
C GLU A 401 34.38 4.43 -4.23
N ASP A 402 34.76 3.25 -4.73
CA ASP A 402 34.34 2.70 -6.03
C ASP A 402 32.83 2.43 -6.10
N ALA A 403 32.17 2.21 -4.96
CA ALA A 403 30.71 2.11 -4.89
C ALA A 403 30.00 3.48 -4.97
N GLY A 404 30.76 4.59 -4.94
CA GLY A 404 30.28 5.94 -5.23
C GLY A 404 29.22 6.47 -4.26
N ASN A 405 29.19 6.00 -3.00
CA ASN A 405 28.10 6.25 -2.04
C ASN A 405 26.69 5.82 -2.51
N SER A 406 26.59 5.09 -3.63
CA SER A 406 25.33 4.80 -4.33
C SER A 406 24.44 3.81 -3.58
N PHE A 407 24.92 3.32 -2.43
CA PHE A 407 24.35 2.19 -1.76
C PHE A 407 23.79 2.52 -0.38
N LYS A 408 23.49 3.74 0.07
CA LYS A 408 22.96 3.94 1.45
C LYS A 408 21.57 4.60 1.44
N TYR A 409 20.57 3.96 2.06
CA TYR A 409 19.28 4.58 2.37
C TYR A 409 18.80 4.20 3.77
N GLU A 410 18.17 5.14 4.47
CA GLU A 410 17.65 4.89 5.81
C GLU A 410 16.17 4.48 5.72
N LYS A 411 15.81 3.33 6.30
CA LYS A 411 14.43 2.88 6.42
C LYS A 411 14.15 2.61 7.89
N SER A 412 13.11 3.25 8.43
CA SER A 412 12.70 3.09 9.84
C SER A 412 13.81 3.39 10.87
N GLY A 413 14.68 4.37 10.60
CA GLY A 413 15.80 4.70 11.48
C GLY A 413 16.98 3.73 11.41
N GLN A 414 16.94 2.79 10.47
CA GLN A 414 18.04 1.86 10.18
C GLN A 414 18.62 2.19 8.81
N THR A 415 19.94 2.31 8.73
CA THR A 415 20.64 2.46 7.46
C THR A 415 20.68 1.10 6.77
N HIS A 416 20.05 1.01 5.61
CA HIS A 416 20.09 -0.12 4.71
C HIS A 416 21.00 0.24 3.53
N LEU A 417 21.78 -0.74 3.05
CA LEU A 417 22.51 -0.54 1.82
C LEU A 417 21.64 -0.88 0.59
N VAL A 418 21.38 0.05 -0.34
CA VAL A 418 20.67 -0.21 -1.63
C VAL A 418 21.39 0.38 -2.82
N SER A 419 21.84 -0.50 -3.68
CA SER A 419 22.33 -0.23 -5.04
C SER A 419 21.29 0.45 -5.88
N ILE A 420 21.39 1.75 -6.20
CA ILE A 420 20.96 2.20 -7.53
C ILE A 420 21.73 3.43 -8.02
N GLN A 421 22.36 3.23 -9.19
CA GLN A 421 22.61 4.12 -10.32
C GLN A 421 24.08 4.34 -10.66
N MET A 422 24.57 3.51 -11.57
CA MET A 422 25.33 4.04 -12.69
C MET A 422 24.59 3.72 -13.99
N THR A 423 24.36 4.78 -14.76
CA THR A 423 24.07 4.81 -16.19
C THR A 423 24.75 3.66 -16.93
N LEU A 424 24.03 2.95 -17.81
CA LEU A 424 24.49 2.39 -19.10
C LEU A 424 23.59 1.24 -19.56
N ASP A 425 23.48 1.10 -20.88
CA ASP A 425 23.08 -0.06 -21.67
C ASP A 425 21.67 -0.70 -21.55
N PRO A 426 21.12 -1.16 -22.69
CA PRO A 426 19.80 -1.80 -22.76
C PRO A 426 19.71 -3.13 -21.99
N GLU A 427 20.80 -3.88 -21.82
CA GLU A 427 20.82 -5.09 -20.97
C GLU A 427 20.52 -4.78 -19.49
N LYS A 428 20.85 -3.57 -19.00
CA LYS A 428 20.63 -3.18 -17.60
C LYS A 428 19.24 -2.57 -17.34
N ARG A 429 18.46 -2.25 -18.39
CA ARG A 429 17.01 -1.90 -18.28
C ARG A 429 16.16 -3.09 -17.81
N ALA A 430 16.57 -4.32 -18.12
CA ALA A 430 15.90 -5.52 -17.64
C ALA A 430 15.92 -5.63 -16.10
N ILE A 431 16.98 -5.12 -15.46
CA ILE A 431 17.15 -5.12 -14.01
C ILE A 431 16.41 -3.95 -13.33
N GLN A 432 16.23 -2.82 -14.02
CA GLN A 432 15.42 -1.69 -13.53
C GLN A 432 13.91 -2.01 -13.50
N ARG A 433 13.44 -2.91 -14.38
CA ARG A 433 12.09 -3.49 -14.31
C ARG A 433 11.91 -4.32 -13.03
N LEU A 434 12.89 -5.17 -12.69
CA LEU A 434 12.90 -5.94 -11.43
C LEU A 434 12.89 -5.03 -10.17
N TYR A 435 13.47 -3.83 -10.24
CA TYR A 435 13.55 -2.89 -9.11
C TYR A 435 12.28 -2.03 -8.90
N SER A 436 11.48 -1.81 -9.95
CA SER A 436 10.19 -1.09 -9.83
C SER A 436 9.16 -1.92 -9.05
N ASP A 437 9.32 -3.24 -9.07
CA ASP A 437 8.49 -4.20 -8.33
C ASP A 437 8.87 -4.31 -6.84
N TRP A 438 10.14 -4.05 -6.52
CA TRP A 438 10.63 -4.00 -5.13
C TRP A 438 9.95 -2.90 -4.29
N ARG A 439 9.59 -1.75 -4.87
CA ARG A 439 8.95 -0.63 -4.14
C ARG A 439 7.55 -0.97 -3.60
N VAL A 440 6.90 -2.00 -4.15
CA VAL A 440 5.57 -2.46 -3.70
C VAL A 440 5.68 -3.51 -2.58
N ALA A 441 6.65 -4.42 -2.66
CA ALA A 441 6.83 -5.52 -1.70
C ALA A 441 7.23 -5.07 -0.28
N VAL A 442 8.01 -3.99 -0.18
CA VAL A 442 8.59 -3.50 1.08
C VAL A 442 7.56 -2.92 2.06
N THR A 443 6.29 -2.75 1.65
CA THR A 443 5.19 -2.35 2.54
C THR A 443 4.28 -3.51 2.97
N VAL A 444 4.41 -4.71 2.40
CA VAL A 444 3.51 -5.85 2.70
C VAL A 444 4.19 -6.95 3.53
N GLY A 445 5.52 -6.99 3.58
CA GLY A 445 6.30 -8.01 4.31
C GLY A 445 6.68 -7.69 5.77
N SER A 446 5.77 -7.15 6.58
CA SER A 446 6.00 -7.04 8.04
C SER A 446 4.79 -7.54 8.83
N THR A 447 4.58 -8.85 8.78
CA THR A 447 3.96 -9.60 9.87
C THR A 447 4.97 -10.66 10.28
N ALA A 448 5.75 -10.34 11.32
CA ALA A 448 6.71 -11.26 11.89
C ALA A 448 5.98 -12.42 12.57
N THR A 449 6.25 -13.65 12.14
CA THR A 449 5.99 -14.85 12.93
C THR A 449 7.05 -14.88 14.04
N THR A 450 6.67 -14.53 15.27
CA THR A 450 7.50 -14.74 16.47
C THR A 450 6.85 -15.83 17.32
N ALA A 451 7.55 -16.95 17.45
CA ALA A 451 7.30 -17.91 18.51
C ALA A 451 7.86 -17.36 19.82
N LYS A 452 6.99 -17.37 20.84
CA LYS A 452 7.23 -17.34 22.30
C LYS A 452 8.63 -16.89 22.78
N ASP A 453 8.72 -15.67 23.30
CA ASP A 453 8.88 -15.44 24.74
C ASP A 453 8.70 -13.95 25.09
N GLY A 454 8.19 -13.71 26.29
CA GLY A 454 7.48 -12.49 26.68
C GLY A 454 8.24 -11.17 26.56
N GLY A 455 7.55 -10.17 26.02
CA GLY A 455 7.95 -8.76 26.07
C GLY A 455 7.32 -7.94 24.94
N GLU A 456 6.13 -7.38 25.17
CA GLU A 456 5.40 -6.63 24.13
C GLU A 456 5.87 -5.16 24.06
N VAL A 457 6.32 -4.77 22.85
CA VAL A 457 6.77 -3.44 22.46
C VAL A 457 5.64 -2.73 21.71
N CYS A 458 5.27 -1.51 22.11
CA CYS A 458 4.24 -0.70 21.47
C CYS A 458 4.76 0.04 20.23
N PHE A 459 4.10 -0.10 19.07
CA PHE A 459 4.31 0.74 17.89
C PHE A 459 3.21 1.81 17.77
N GLY A 460 3.61 3.08 17.73
CA GLY A 460 2.72 4.23 17.46
C GLY A 460 2.92 4.74 16.04
N VAL A 461 1.85 4.87 15.27
CA VAL A 461 1.85 5.44 13.92
C VAL A 461 1.76 6.97 14.04
N CYS A 462 2.77 7.67 13.51
CA CYS A 462 2.81 9.14 13.47
C CYS A 462 2.27 9.61 12.10
N THR A 463 1.12 10.29 12.09
CA THR A 463 0.58 10.96 10.89
C THR A 463 0.97 12.44 10.90
N THR A 464 1.87 12.83 10.00
CA THR A 464 2.19 14.23 9.72
C THR A 464 1.11 14.83 8.83
N ARG A 465 0.36 15.83 9.32
CA ARG A 465 -0.51 16.69 8.50
C ARG A 465 0.33 17.76 7.82
N VAL A 466 0.14 17.94 6.51
CA VAL A 466 0.62 19.12 5.76
C VAL A 466 -0.55 20.09 5.69
N ALA A 467 -0.43 21.25 6.32
CA ALA A 467 -1.35 22.37 6.15
C ALA A 467 -0.96 23.16 4.90
N VAL A 468 -1.93 23.36 4.00
CA VAL A 468 -1.84 24.28 2.87
C VAL A 468 -2.23 25.67 3.36
N ALA A 469 -1.30 26.61 3.32
CA ALA A 469 -1.56 28.01 3.63
C ALA A 469 -2.40 28.64 2.52
N LYS A 470 -3.59 29.10 2.89
CA LYS A 470 -4.50 29.88 2.06
C LYS A 470 -4.01 31.33 2.08
N MET A 471 -3.45 31.83 0.97
CA MET A 471 -3.12 33.25 0.85
C MET A 471 -4.41 34.07 0.82
N GLY A 472 -4.57 34.93 1.82
CA GLY A 472 -5.68 35.86 1.97
C GLY A 472 -5.61 36.98 0.94
N GLY A 473 -6.80 37.37 0.50
CA GLY A 473 -7.03 38.41 -0.50
C GLY A 473 -6.63 39.82 -0.05
N ILE A 474 -6.39 40.62 -1.08
CA ILE A 474 -6.18 42.05 -1.08
C ILE A 474 -7.48 42.75 -0.63
N PRO A 475 -7.47 43.63 0.38
CA PRO A 475 -8.56 44.57 0.57
C PRO A 475 -8.30 45.83 -0.26
N SER A 476 -9.14 46.03 -1.27
CA SER A 476 -9.34 47.31 -1.94
C SER A 476 -10.28 48.19 -1.10
N GLY A 477 -9.91 49.47 -0.97
CA GLY A 477 -10.86 50.54 -0.66
C GLY A 477 -10.78 51.11 0.76
N PHE A 478 -9.91 52.09 0.96
CA PHE A 478 -10.21 53.20 1.86
C PHE A 478 -9.82 54.52 1.20
N HIS A 479 -10.83 55.34 0.99
CA HIS A 479 -10.78 56.67 0.41
C HIS A 479 -10.74 57.66 1.58
N MET A 480 -9.68 58.45 1.70
CA MET A 480 -9.70 59.68 2.52
C MET A 480 -9.04 60.81 1.74
N SER A 481 -9.84 61.84 1.53
CA SER A 481 -9.48 63.15 0.98
C SER A 481 -8.91 64.04 2.10
N PRO A 482 -7.97 64.97 1.80
CA PRO A 482 -7.29 65.77 2.81
C PRO A 482 -8.08 67.04 3.16
N LYS A 483 -8.06 67.42 4.44
CA LYS A 483 -8.41 68.78 4.90
C LYS A 483 -7.37 69.27 5.91
N ASP A 484 -6.53 70.17 5.40
CA ASP A 484 -6.04 71.44 5.94
C ASP A 484 -6.13 71.76 7.45
N CYS A 485 -5.00 72.33 7.92
CA CYS A 485 -4.81 73.46 8.86
C CYS A 485 -5.44 73.34 10.26
N THR A 486 -4.77 73.60 11.40
CA THR A 486 -3.85 74.67 11.87
C THR A 486 -3.59 74.29 13.36
N ALA A 487 -2.58 74.71 14.14
CA ALA A 487 -1.55 75.74 14.10
C ALA A 487 -0.36 75.25 14.94
#